data_AF-H6RNI6-F1
#
_entry.id   AF-H6RNI6-F1
#
_cell.length_a   1.000
_cell.length_b   1.000
_cell.length_c   1.000
_cell.angle_alpha   90.00
_cell.angle_beta   90.00
_cell.angle_gamma   90.00
#
_symmetry.space_group_name_H-M   'P 1'
#
loop_
_entity.id
_entity.type
_entity.pdbx_description
1 polymer ?
#
loop_
_entity_poly.entity_id
_entity_poly.type
_entity_poly.pdbx_seq_one_letter_code
_entity_poly.pdbx_strand_id
1 'polypeptide(L)'
;MAAEPAVAGAADAAVAGLFAAAGAPPPDGPSPLGPLGDPEVEQRLTELDELLGRVEQLPGPAGELALEAVAALAEVYGAALTRAVAYASGATRSTGTPLVEAFTGDDLLGHLLALHGIHPDPVEVRIARALDDVRAQLEAQGEVTFLGIEDGVAEVRVTGGGGGGCGSGCGCSSASTEPPDALVRNAVLATAPELSDVRVVVVQAARPATFIPLDSLLRSPAQPSPR
;
A
#
# COMPACT_ATOMS: atom_id res chain seq x y z
N MET A 1 -40.53 18.00 22.69
CA MET A 1 -40.13 19.33 22.19
C MET A 1 -39.24 19.94 23.27
N ALA A 2 -37.92 20.08 23.16
CA ALA A 2 -36.98 19.99 22.05
C ALA A 2 -35.64 19.48 22.65
N ALA A 3 -34.91 18.58 21.97
CA ALA A 3 -33.72 18.86 21.16
C ALA A 3 -32.44 18.37 21.87
N GLU A 4 -32.01 17.16 21.53
CA GLU A 4 -30.59 16.79 21.55
C GLU A 4 -30.16 16.42 20.13
N PRO A 5 -29.49 17.35 19.42
CA PRO A 5 -28.51 16.98 18.40
C PRO A 5 -27.26 17.83 18.63
N ALA A 6 -26.35 17.40 19.50
CA ALA A 6 -25.12 18.14 19.77
C ALA A 6 -23.83 17.31 19.64
N VAL A 7 -23.91 15.97 19.68
CA VAL A 7 -22.71 15.13 19.69
C VAL A 7 -22.31 14.67 18.28
N ALA A 8 -23.29 14.38 17.40
CA ALA A 8 -23.02 13.99 16.00
C ALA A 8 -22.29 15.08 15.20
N GLY A 9 -22.53 16.37 15.49
CA GLY A 9 -21.85 17.48 14.83
C GLY A 9 -20.40 17.70 15.28
N ALA A 10 -20.01 17.20 16.46
CA ALA A 10 -18.66 17.43 16.98
C ALA A 10 -17.63 16.49 16.36
N ALA A 11 -18.00 15.22 16.13
CA ALA A 11 -17.14 14.25 15.45
C ALA A 11 -17.00 14.56 13.96
N ASP A 12 -18.09 14.96 13.29
CA ASP A 12 -18.07 15.38 11.89
C ASP A 12 -17.23 16.66 11.71
N ALA A 13 -17.35 17.62 12.62
CA ALA A 13 -16.50 18.81 12.64
C ALA A 13 -15.03 18.51 13.01
N ALA A 14 -14.75 17.47 13.80
CA ALA A 14 -13.40 17.06 14.14
C ALA A 14 -12.71 16.36 12.96
N VAL A 15 -13.44 15.49 12.25
CA VAL A 15 -12.98 14.83 11.03
C VAL A 15 -12.85 15.85 9.90
N ALA A 16 -13.85 16.70 9.67
CA ALA A 16 -13.77 17.81 8.72
C ALA A 16 -12.67 18.83 9.10
N GLY A 17 -12.45 19.08 10.39
CA GLY A 17 -11.37 19.93 10.89
C GLY A 17 -9.99 19.32 10.69
N LEU A 18 -9.88 17.99 10.77
CA LEU A 18 -8.69 17.22 10.44
C LEU A 18 -8.38 17.34 8.94
N PHE A 19 -9.37 17.11 8.06
CA PHE A 19 -9.20 17.28 6.60
C PHE A 19 -8.93 18.74 6.19
N ALA A 20 -9.62 19.70 6.81
CA ALA A 20 -9.40 21.13 6.57
C ALA A 20 -8.00 21.58 7.00
N ALA A 21 -7.46 21.03 8.09
CA ALA A 21 -6.08 21.28 8.52
C ALA A 21 -5.02 20.70 7.54
N ALA A 22 -5.39 19.69 6.74
CA ALA A 22 -4.56 19.10 5.70
C ALA A 22 -4.71 19.79 4.33
N GLY A 23 -5.58 20.79 4.20
CA GLY A 23 -5.85 21.45 2.91
C GLY A 23 -6.57 20.57 1.88
N ALA A 24 -7.10 19.41 2.29
CA ALA A 24 -7.83 18.48 1.44
C ALA A 24 -9.35 18.71 1.61
N PRO A 25 -10.14 18.73 0.51
CA PRO A 25 -11.58 18.71 0.64
C PRO A 25 -12.01 17.41 1.36
N PRO A 26 -13.03 17.45 2.23
CA PRO A 26 -13.62 16.22 2.75
C PRO A 26 -14.05 15.34 1.55
N PRO A 27 -14.01 14.01 1.68
CA PRO A 27 -14.34 13.11 0.59
C PRO A 27 -15.69 13.47 -0.05
N ASP A 28 -15.76 13.45 -1.38
CA ASP A 28 -16.99 13.73 -2.13
C ASP A 28 -18.00 12.60 -1.89
N GLY A 29 -18.90 12.84 -0.93
CA GLY A 29 -20.00 11.95 -0.56
C GLY A 29 -19.99 11.60 0.93
N PRO A 30 -21.16 11.42 1.56
CA PRO A 30 -21.19 10.91 2.93
C PRO A 30 -20.50 9.55 2.92
N SER A 31 -19.43 9.38 3.71
CA SER A 31 -19.00 8.03 4.08
C SER A 31 -20.25 7.28 4.53
N PRO A 32 -20.50 6.05 4.04
CA PRO A 32 -21.73 5.31 4.35
C PRO A 32 -21.93 5.08 5.86
N LEU A 33 -20.88 5.32 6.65
CA LEU A 33 -20.86 5.38 8.10
C LEU A 33 -20.28 6.74 8.51
N GLY A 34 -21.12 7.79 8.56
CA GLY A 34 -20.77 8.99 9.34
C GLY A 34 -20.42 8.61 10.79
N PRO A 35 -19.82 9.51 11.58
CA PRO A 35 -19.46 9.19 12.96
C PRO A 35 -20.71 8.70 13.70
N LEU A 36 -20.67 7.43 14.13
CA LEU A 36 -21.74 6.79 14.86
C LEU A 36 -21.98 7.58 16.15
N GLY A 37 -23.25 7.85 16.45
CA GLY A 37 -23.60 8.42 17.75
C GLY A 37 -23.35 7.41 18.87
N ASP A 38 -23.07 7.89 20.08
CA ASP A 38 -22.88 7.04 21.28
C ASP A 38 -23.92 5.89 21.42
N PRO A 39 -25.25 6.10 21.27
CA PRO A 39 -26.21 5.00 21.37
C PRO A 39 -26.09 3.98 20.22
N GLU A 40 -25.68 4.41 19.03
CA GLU A 40 -25.45 3.51 17.89
C GLU A 40 -24.17 2.69 18.13
N VAL A 41 -23.15 3.29 18.73
CA VAL A 41 -21.93 2.59 19.14
C VAL A 41 -22.26 1.51 20.17
N GLU A 42 -23.01 1.84 21.23
CA GLU A 42 -23.44 0.86 22.24
C GLU A 42 -24.22 -0.31 21.63
N GLN A 43 -25.11 -0.02 20.68
CA GLN A 43 -25.85 -1.05 19.95
C GLN A 43 -24.91 -1.93 19.14
N ARG A 44 -23.96 -1.35 18.39
CA ARG A 44 -22.99 -2.12 17.59
C ARG A 44 -22.06 -2.98 18.44
N LEU A 45 -21.67 -2.50 19.62
CA LEU A 45 -20.88 -3.29 20.56
C LEU A 45 -21.68 -4.48 21.08
N THR A 46 -22.96 -4.28 21.41
CA THR A 46 -23.85 -5.38 21.83
C THR A 46 -24.02 -6.42 20.72
N GLU A 47 -24.27 -5.97 19.48
CA GLU A 47 -24.39 -6.85 18.32
C GLU A 47 -23.09 -7.62 18.03
N LEU A 48 -21.93 -6.98 18.22
CA LEU A 48 -20.62 -7.60 18.07
C LEU A 48 -20.40 -8.69 19.12
N ASP A 49 -20.71 -8.44 20.39
CA ASP A 49 -20.58 -9.42 21.47
C ASP A 49 -21.45 -10.66 21.21
N GLU A 50 -22.68 -10.48 20.73
CA GLU A 50 -23.57 -11.57 20.34
C GLU A 50 -23.02 -12.39 19.16
N LEU A 51 -22.39 -11.73 18.18
CA LEU A 51 -21.74 -12.39 17.05
C LEU A 51 -20.52 -13.20 17.50
N LEU A 52 -19.66 -12.63 18.35
CA LEU A 52 -18.49 -13.32 18.89
C LEU A 52 -18.91 -14.52 19.74
N GLY A 53 -19.93 -14.38 20.58
CA GLY A 53 -20.47 -15.50 21.36
C GLY A 53 -21.00 -16.64 20.49
N ARG A 54 -21.52 -16.35 19.28
CA ARG A 54 -21.89 -17.39 18.31
C ARG A 54 -20.68 -18.03 17.63
N VAL A 55 -19.63 -17.25 17.35
CA VAL A 55 -18.36 -17.77 16.80
C VAL A 55 -17.70 -18.74 17.78
N GLU A 56 -17.69 -18.41 19.07
CA GLU A 56 -17.12 -19.30 20.11
C GLU A 56 -17.86 -20.64 20.26
N GLN A 57 -19.15 -20.68 19.90
CA GLN A 57 -19.96 -21.89 19.96
C GLN A 57 -19.79 -22.79 18.72
N LEU A 58 -19.15 -22.31 17.65
CA LEU A 58 -18.92 -23.10 16.43
C LEU A 58 -17.84 -24.17 16.69
N PRO A 59 -18.16 -25.47 16.58
CA PRO A 59 -17.19 -26.52 16.85
C PRO A 59 -16.23 -26.74 15.68
N GLY A 60 -15.01 -27.15 16.01
CA GLY A 60 -14.02 -27.62 15.05
C GLY A 60 -13.20 -26.52 14.37
N PRO A 61 -12.42 -26.88 13.33
CA PRO A 61 -11.38 -26.00 12.77
C PRO A 61 -11.88 -24.66 12.22
N ALA A 62 -13.14 -24.59 11.79
CA ALA A 62 -13.72 -23.36 11.26
C ALA A 62 -13.96 -22.30 12.36
N GLY A 63 -14.39 -22.72 13.56
CA GLY A 63 -14.56 -21.82 14.70
C GLY A 63 -13.22 -21.33 15.23
N GLU A 64 -12.24 -22.23 15.33
CA GLU A 64 -10.86 -21.90 15.73
C GLU A 64 -10.23 -20.87 14.77
N LEU A 65 -10.33 -21.09 13.46
CA LEU A 65 -9.82 -20.15 12.46
C LEU A 65 -10.52 -18.80 12.51
N ALA A 66 -11.83 -18.78 12.76
CA ALA A 66 -12.59 -17.54 12.87
C ALA A 66 -12.15 -16.72 14.11
N LEU A 67 -11.95 -17.37 15.26
CA LEU A 67 -11.44 -16.71 16.46
C LEU A 67 -10.01 -16.20 16.27
N GLU A 68 -9.15 -16.99 15.62
CA GLU A 68 -7.78 -16.58 15.29
C GLU A 68 -7.77 -15.35 14.37
N ALA A 69 -8.64 -15.32 13.36
CA ALA A 69 -8.77 -14.17 12.46
C ALA A 69 -9.23 -12.90 13.20
N VAL A 70 -10.22 -13.01 14.11
CA VAL A 70 -10.68 -11.86 14.91
C VAL A 70 -9.59 -11.40 15.89
N ALA A 71 -8.87 -12.33 16.53
CA ALA A 71 -7.78 -11.98 17.43
C ALA A 71 -6.66 -11.24 16.70
N ALA A 72 -6.23 -11.74 15.53
CA ALA A 72 -5.26 -11.08 14.68
C ALA A 72 -5.75 -9.68 14.25
N LEU A 73 -7.03 -9.53 13.92
CA LEU A 73 -7.62 -8.24 13.60
C LEU A 73 -7.53 -7.28 14.80
N ALA A 74 -7.94 -7.71 15.99
CA ALA A 74 -7.91 -6.91 17.21
C ALA A 74 -6.49 -6.45 17.57
N GLU A 75 -5.48 -7.31 17.36
CA GLU A 75 -4.07 -6.96 17.55
C GLU A 75 -3.62 -5.83 16.61
N VAL A 76 -3.96 -5.93 15.32
CA VAL A 76 -3.63 -4.89 14.33
C VAL A 76 -4.29 -3.55 14.68
N TYR A 77 -5.58 -3.55 15.02
CA TYR A 77 -6.27 -2.33 15.44
C TYR A 77 -5.74 -1.77 16.76
N GLY A 78 -5.39 -2.63 17.72
CA GLY A 78 -4.76 -2.21 18.98
C GLY A 78 -3.41 -1.53 18.74
N ALA A 79 -2.59 -2.06 17.84
CA ALA A 79 -1.32 -1.43 17.43
C ALA A 79 -1.55 -0.08 16.76
N ALA A 80 -2.55 0.04 15.89
CA ALA A 80 -2.91 1.29 15.24
C ALA A 80 -3.37 2.36 16.25
N LEU A 81 -4.32 2.02 17.13
CA LEU A 81 -4.81 2.93 18.17
C LEU A 81 -3.67 3.39 19.11
N THR A 82 -2.75 2.50 19.45
CA THR A 82 -1.56 2.84 20.25
C THR A 82 -0.70 3.90 19.56
N ARG A 83 -0.44 3.75 18.26
CA ARG A 83 0.32 4.74 17.48
C ARG A 83 -0.43 6.05 17.35
N ALA A 84 -1.73 6.01 17.06
CA ALA A 84 -2.57 7.20 16.95
C ALA A 84 -2.55 8.03 18.24
N VAL A 85 -2.67 7.38 19.40
CA VAL A 85 -2.56 8.04 20.71
C VAL A 85 -1.15 8.60 20.96
N ALA A 86 -0.09 7.90 20.55
CA ALA A 86 1.29 8.37 20.69
C ALA A 86 1.55 9.67 19.89
N TYR A 87 1.02 9.75 18.67
CA TYR A 87 1.08 10.97 17.85
C TYR A 87 0.22 12.09 18.46
N ALA A 88 -1.03 11.80 18.86
CA ALA A 88 -1.94 12.80 19.42
C ALA A 88 -1.46 13.37 20.77
N SER A 89 -0.78 12.55 21.58
CA SER A 89 -0.18 12.97 22.85
C SER A 89 1.17 13.70 22.70
N GLY A 90 1.73 13.76 21.49
CA GLY A 90 3.07 14.31 21.25
C GLY A 90 4.21 13.47 21.87
N ALA A 91 3.94 12.21 22.22
CA ALA A 91 4.96 11.29 22.74
C ALA A 91 6.02 10.93 21.69
N THR A 92 5.66 11.05 20.40
CA THR A 92 6.57 10.85 19.28
C THR A 92 7.41 12.10 19.00
N ARG A 93 8.67 11.93 18.54
CA ARG A 93 9.60 13.02 18.18
C ARG A 93 9.17 13.89 16.98
N SER A 94 7.91 13.84 16.56
CA SER A 94 7.34 14.60 15.44
C SER A 94 6.83 15.98 15.86
N THR A 95 7.51 16.63 16.81
CA THR A 95 7.08 17.94 17.33
C THR A 95 7.08 18.96 16.19
N GLY A 96 5.89 19.39 15.75
CA GLY A 96 5.71 20.39 14.68
C GLY A 96 5.14 19.83 13.38
N THR A 97 5.05 18.50 13.21
CA THR A 97 4.33 17.89 12.08
C THR A 97 2.83 17.92 12.36
N PRO A 98 1.99 18.40 11.42
CA PRO A 98 0.54 18.27 11.52
C PRO A 98 0.13 16.81 11.76
N LEU A 99 -0.88 16.60 12.62
CA LEU A 99 -1.30 15.25 13.01
C LEU A 99 -1.71 14.39 11.80
N VAL A 100 -2.32 15.01 10.78
CA VAL A 100 -2.70 14.33 9.54
C VAL A 100 -1.48 13.80 8.81
N GLU A 101 -0.46 14.62 8.61
CA GLU A 101 0.78 14.21 7.94
C GLU A 101 1.47 13.07 8.71
N ALA A 102 1.43 13.13 10.04
CA ALA A 102 1.96 12.06 10.89
C ALA A 102 1.19 10.74 10.72
N PHE A 103 -0.14 10.79 10.59
CA PHE A 103 -0.97 9.61 10.39
C PHE A 103 -0.81 9.03 8.98
N THR A 104 -0.80 9.87 7.95
CA THR A 104 -0.59 9.44 6.56
C THR A 104 0.84 8.96 6.30
N GLY A 105 1.81 9.41 7.10
CA GLY A 105 3.19 8.98 7.03
C GLY A 105 3.52 7.72 7.83
N ASP A 106 2.61 7.26 8.70
CA ASP A 106 2.74 5.98 9.39
C ASP A 106 2.08 4.89 8.54
N ASP A 107 2.86 3.88 8.15
CA ASP A 107 2.38 2.83 7.24
C ASP A 107 1.06 2.21 7.74
N LEU A 108 1.00 1.80 9.00
CA LEU A 108 -0.19 1.11 9.54
C LEU A 108 -1.42 2.03 9.54
N LEU A 109 -1.27 3.28 9.97
CA LEU A 109 -2.37 4.24 10.01
C LEU A 109 -2.81 4.63 8.59
N GLY A 110 -1.88 4.88 7.67
CA GLY A 110 -2.15 5.17 6.27
C GLY A 110 -2.95 4.04 5.59
N HIS A 111 -2.56 2.78 5.82
CA HIS A 111 -3.29 1.61 5.29
C HIS A 111 -4.73 1.55 5.82
N LEU A 112 -4.94 1.77 7.12
CA LEU A 112 -6.28 1.72 7.71
C LEU A 112 -7.15 2.89 7.25
N LEU A 113 -6.58 4.09 7.09
CA LEU A 113 -7.30 5.24 6.55
C LEU A 113 -7.77 4.97 5.12
N ALA A 114 -6.90 4.38 4.27
CA ALA A 114 -7.24 4.02 2.91
C ALA A 114 -8.31 2.91 2.86
N LEU A 115 -8.16 1.87 3.69
CA LEU A 115 -9.13 0.77 3.79
C LEU A 115 -10.54 1.26 4.15
N HIS A 116 -10.64 2.28 5.01
CA HIS A 116 -11.91 2.86 5.43
C HIS A 116 -12.39 4.03 4.55
N GLY A 117 -11.69 4.34 3.45
CA GLY A 117 -12.07 5.42 2.53
C GLY A 117 -11.99 6.83 3.14
N ILE A 118 -11.20 6.99 4.20
CA ILE A 118 -11.03 8.24 4.95
C ILE A 118 -9.59 8.78 4.83
N HIS A 119 -8.85 8.34 3.82
CA HIS A 119 -7.52 8.89 3.55
C HIS A 119 -7.64 10.27 2.89
N PRO A 120 -6.89 11.30 3.35
CA PRO A 120 -6.94 12.65 2.79
C PRO A 120 -6.39 12.73 1.36
N ASP A 121 -5.32 12.00 1.07
CA ASP A 121 -4.80 11.89 -0.29
C ASP A 121 -5.65 10.93 -1.13
N PRO A 122 -6.01 11.31 -2.36
CA PRO A 122 -6.67 10.42 -3.31
C PRO A 122 -5.73 9.28 -3.71
N VAL A 123 -6.31 8.17 -4.18
CA VAL A 123 -5.58 6.92 -4.45
C VAL A 123 -4.44 7.12 -5.45
N GLU A 124 -4.61 7.98 -6.45
CA GLU A 124 -3.60 8.27 -7.47
C GLU A 124 -2.36 8.95 -6.88
N VAL A 125 -2.55 9.87 -5.91
CA VAL A 125 -1.45 10.57 -5.23
C VAL A 125 -0.68 9.60 -4.34
N ARG A 126 -1.39 8.68 -3.67
CA ARG A 126 -0.76 7.65 -2.84
C ARG A 126 0.03 6.65 -3.66
N ILE A 127 -0.53 6.17 -4.77
CA ILE A 127 0.19 5.28 -5.69
C ILE A 127 1.42 5.99 -6.26
N ALA A 128 1.30 7.25 -6.68
CA ALA A 128 2.43 8.01 -7.20
C ALA A 128 3.59 8.09 -6.20
N ARG A 129 3.29 8.35 -4.92
CA ARG A 129 4.27 8.38 -3.83
C ARG A 129 4.92 7.01 -3.59
N ALA A 130 4.12 5.94 -3.54
CA ALA A 130 4.64 4.58 -3.43
C ALA A 130 5.59 4.23 -4.59
N LEU A 131 5.24 4.66 -5.80
CA LEU A 131 6.08 4.47 -6.99
C LEU A 131 7.31 5.38 -7.00
N ASP A 132 7.30 6.53 -6.35
CA ASP A 132 8.50 7.36 -6.14
C ASP A 132 9.50 6.63 -5.22
N ASP A 133 9.02 6.04 -4.12
CA ASP A 133 9.85 5.26 -3.19
C ASP A 133 10.45 4.02 -3.86
N VAL A 134 9.65 3.33 -4.66
CA VAL A 134 10.11 2.18 -5.47
C VAL A 134 11.08 2.62 -6.56
N ARG A 135 10.89 3.80 -7.18
CA ARG A 135 11.85 4.37 -8.13
C ARG A 135 13.20 4.64 -7.47
N ALA A 136 13.22 5.17 -6.24
CA ALA A 136 14.45 5.38 -5.48
C ALA A 136 15.21 4.06 -5.23
N GLN A 137 14.49 2.96 -5.01
CA GLN A 137 15.08 1.62 -4.85
C GLN A 137 15.50 0.99 -6.18
N LEU A 138 14.85 1.37 -7.29
CA LEU A 138 15.09 0.87 -8.65
C LEU A 138 16.02 1.76 -9.49
N GLU A 139 16.62 2.83 -8.94
CA GLU A 139 17.46 3.79 -9.68
C GLU A 139 18.57 3.14 -10.54
N ALA A 140 18.97 1.90 -10.23
CA ALA A 140 19.95 1.14 -11.02
C ALA A 140 19.35 0.23 -12.13
N GLN A 141 18.03 0.02 -12.19
CA GLN A 141 17.42 -1.09 -12.94
C GLN A 141 16.19 -0.72 -13.78
N GLY A 142 15.53 0.43 -13.57
CA GLY A 142 14.44 0.86 -14.45
C GLY A 142 13.68 2.11 -14.03
N GLU A 143 12.87 2.62 -14.95
CA GLU A 143 11.90 3.70 -14.74
C GLU A 143 10.50 3.08 -14.50
N VAL A 144 9.71 3.69 -13.62
CA VAL A 144 8.37 3.23 -13.29
C VAL A 144 7.39 4.37 -13.54
N THR A 145 6.32 4.10 -14.30
CA THR A 145 5.30 5.08 -14.66
C THR A 145 3.91 4.54 -14.34
N PHE A 146 3.14 5.30 -13.57
CA PHE A 146 1.73 5.02 -13.35
C PHE A 146 0.91 5.32 -14.62
N LEU A 147 0.08 4.38 -15.06
CA LEU A 147 -0.75 4.54 -16.25
C LEU A 147 -2.20 4.91 -15.92
N GLY A 148 -2.68 4.49 -14.74
CA GLY A 148 -4.04 4.75 -14.27
C GLY A 148 -4.61 3.59 -13.47
N ILE A 149 -5.87 3.71 -13.08
CA ILE A 149 -6.66 2.64 -12.45
C ILE A 149 -7.84 2.34 -13.38
N GLU A 150 -8.05 1.05 -13.66
CA GLU A 150 -9.21 0.56 -14.42
C GLU A 150 -9.88 -0.56 -13.60
N ASP A 151 -11.19 -0.42 -13.33
CA ASP A 151 -11.99 -1.39 -12.56
C ASP A 151 -11.36 -1.86 -11.22
N GLY A 152 -10.68 -0.96 -10.51
CA GLY A 152 -10.04 -1.25 -9.22
C GLY A 152 -8.68 -1.96 -9.34
N VAL A 153 -8.09 -2.02 -10.54
CA VAL A 153 -6.74 -2.53 -10.80
C VAL A 153 -5.83 -1.38 -11.20
N ALA A 154 -4.71 -1.19 -10.49
CA ALA A 154 -3.71 -0.20 -10.89
C ALA A 154 -2.83 -0.74 -12.01
N GLU A 155 -2.71 0.02 -13.11
CA GLU A 155 -1.79 -0.27 -14.19
C GLU A 155 -0.50 0.52 -14.02
N VAL A 156 0.62 -0.22 -13.93
CA VAL A 156 1.95 0.36 -13.76
C VAL A 156 2.87 -0.15 -14.85
N ARG A 157 3.53 0.76 -15.55
CA ARG A 157 4.59 0.42 -16.51
C ARG A 157 5.94 0.44 -15.82
N VAL A 158 6.74 -0.59 -16.06
CA VAL A 158 8.15 -0.62 -15.64
C VAL A 158 9.02 -0.73 -16.90
N THR A 159 9.88 0.26 -17.13
CA THR A 159 10.87 0.32 -18.21
C THR A 159 12.26 0.11 -17.62
N GLY A 160 12.71 -1.15 -17.55
CA GLY A 160 13.94 -1.51 -16.85
C GLY A 160 14.76 -2.60 -17.51
N GLY A 161 16.09 -2.40 -17.51
CA GLY A 161 17.07 -3.17 -18.26
C GLY A 161 17.18 -4.62 -17.79
N GLY A 162 17.07 -5.55 -18.74
CA GLY A 162 16.98 -6.98 -18.48
C GLY A 162 18.06 -7.53 -17.54
N GLY A 163 17.58 -8.15 -16.46
CA GLY A 163 18.37 -8.92 -15.50
C GLY A 163 17.66 -10.21 -15.08
N GLY A 164 16.96 -10.88 -15.98
CA GLY A 164 16.30 -12.14 -15.66
C GLY A 164 15.58 -12.78 -16.85
N GLY A 165 16.34 -13.34 -17.81
CA GLY A 165 15.73 -13.98 -18.98
C GLY A 165 16.70 -14.55 -20.01
N CYS A 166 17.32 -15.67 -19.64
CA CYS A 166 17.93 -16.75 -20.46
C CYS A 166 19.15 -16.46 -21.38
N GLY A 167 20.14 -17.36 -21.30
CA GLY A 167 20.90 -17.80 -22.47
C GLY A 167 22.43 -17.77 -22.45
N SER A 168 23.12 -18.23 -21.40
CA SER A 168 24.39 -18.99 -21.53
C SER A 168 24.86 -19.43 -20.14
N GLY A 169 25.35 -20.66 -20.02
CA GLY A 169 25.72 -21.27 -18.75
C GLY A 169 26.79 -20.46 -17.99
N CYS A 170 26.48 -20.11 -16.74
CA CYS A 170 27.43 -19.90 -15.66
C CYS A 170 26.63 -19.89 -14.36
N GLY A 171 26.79 -20.93 -13.55
CA GLY A 171 26.29 -20.91 -12.17
C GLY A 171 27.11 -19.94 -11.36
N CYS A 172 26.44 -19.05 -10.61
CA CYS A 172 26.93 -18.46 -9.36
C CYS A 172 25.85 -17.57 -8.74
N SER A 173 25.53 -17.89 -7.48
CA SER A 173 25.04 -16.96 -6.44
C SER A 173 23.60 -16.45 -6.56
N SER A 174 22.70 -17.16 -5.87
CA SER A 174 21.40 -16.68 -5.41
C SER A 174 21.57 -15.49 -4.46
N ALA A 175 21.62 -14.27 -5.02
CA ALA A 175 21.23 -13.07 -4.29
C ALA A 175 19.72 -12.92 -4.46
N SER A 176 19.00 -13.09 -3.35
CA SER A 176 17.55 -12.92 -3.24
C SER A 176 17.18 -11.47 -3.51
N THR A 177 17.13 -11.09 -4.78
CA THR A 177 16.60 -9.80 -5.22
C THR A 177 15.21 -10.11 -5.73
N GLU A 178 14.19 -9.68 -4.98
CA GLU A 178 12.80 -9.83 -5.40
C GLU A 178 12.63 -9.25 -6.81
N PRO A 179 11.85 -9.91 -7.68
CA PRO A 179 11.68 -9.43 -9.03
C PRO A 179 10.95 -8.07 -9.01
N PRO A 180 11.30 -7.14 -9.92
CA PRO A 180 10.85 -5.74 -9.85
C PRO A 180 9.33 -5.59 -9.93
N ASP A 181 8.63 -6.54 -10.54
CA ASP A 181 7.17 -6.63 -10.56
C ASP A 181 6.58 -6.92 -9.17
N ALA A 182 7.19 -7.83 -8.40
CA ALA A 182 6.74 -8.14 -7.05
C ALA A 182 6.97 -6.94 -6.11
N LEU A 183 8.11 -6.25 -6.25
CA LEU A 183 8.40 -5.04 -5.48
C LEU A 183 7.36 -3.94 -5.75
N VAL A 184 7.07 -3.65 -7.01
CA VAL A 184 6.05 -2.66 -7.41
C VAL A 184 4.67 -3.08 -6.92
N ARG A 185 4.28 -4.35 -7.11
CA ARG A 185 2.99 -4.87 -6.67
C ARG A 185 2.81 -4.76 -5.16
N ASN A 186 3.82 -5.19 -4.39
CA ASN A 186 3.78 -5.14 -2.93
C ASN A 186 3.71 -3.69 -2.42
N ALA A 187 4.50 -2.78 -3.00
CA ALA A 187 4.48 -1.37 -2.61
C ALA A 187 3.12 -0.71 -2.92
N VAL A 188 2.56 -0.96 -4.10
CA VAL A 188 1.28 -0.37 -4.50
C VAL A 188 0.13 -0.94 -3.68
N LEU A 189 0.08 -2.26 -3.45
CA LEU A 189 -0.98 -2.89 -2.63
C LEU A 189 -0.88 -2.50 -1.15
N ALA A 190 0.33 -2.19 -0.65
CA ALA A 190 0.49 -1.62 0.67
C ALA A 190 -0.15 -0.22 0.74
N THR A 191 0.17 0.68 -0.18
CA THR A 191 -0.32 2.07 -0.09
C THR A 191 -1.76 2.26 -0.59
N ALA A 192 -2.29 1.32 -1.36
CA ALA A 192 -3.65 1.33 -1.88
C ALA A 192 -4.34 -0.03 -1.67
N PRO A 193 -4.69 -0.39 -0.42
CA PRO A 193 -5.32 -1.67 -0.09
C PRO A 193 -6.75 -1.81 -0.63
N GLU A 194 -7.38 -0.72 -1.08
CA GLU A 194 -8.68 -0.78 -1.77
C GLU A 194 -8.59 -1.32 -3.21
N LEU A 195 -7.38 -1.46 -3.77
CA LEU A 195 -7.18 -2.04 -5.09
C LEU A 195 -7.33 -3.56 -5.03
N SER A 196 -8.03 -4.11 -6.00
CA SER A 196 -8.24 -5.55 -6.13
C SER A 196 -6.98 -6.27 -6.64
N ASP A 197 -6.18 -5.61 -7.49
CA ASP A 197 -4.90 -6.13 -7.96
C ASP A 197 -4.01 -5.01 -8.58
N VAL A 198 -2.77 -5.34 -8.92
CA VAL A 198 -1.83 -4.45 -9.63
C VAL A 198 -1.29 -5.15 -10.86
N ARG A 199 -1.53 -4.56 -12.04
CA ARG A 199 -1.01 -5.07 -13.31
C ARG A 199 0.30 -4.35 -13.65
N VAL A 200 1.39 -5.09 -13.63
CA VAL A 200 2.71 -4.58 -14.02
C VAL A 200 2.99 -4.92 -15.48
N VAL A 201 3.07 -3.89 -16.32
CA VAL A 201 3.48 -4.01 -17.73
C VAL A 201 4.98 -3.74 -17.82
N VAL A 202 5.77 -4.80 -17.93
CA VAL A 202 7.22 -4.69 -18.14
C VAL A 202 7.49 -4.45 -19.62
N VAL A 203 8.00 -3.25 -19.94
CA VAL A 203 8.43 -2.91 -21.30
C VAL A 203 9.96 -2.99 -21.32
N GLN A 204 10.50 -3.97 -22.05
CA GLN A 204 11.95 -4.03 -22.25
C GLN A 204 12.40 -2.82 -23.07
N ALA A 205 13.29 -2.01 -22.50
CA ALA A 205 14.00 -1.00 -23.27
C ALA A 205 14.72 -1.70 -24.43
N ALA A 206 14.49 -1.24 -25.66
CA ALA A 206 15.16 -1.79 -26.83
C ALA A 206 16.68 -1.73 -26.61
N ARG A 207 17.35 -2.89 -26.56
CA ARG A 207 18.83 -2.92 -26.56
C ARG A 207 19.29 -2.11 -27.78
N PRO A 208 20.22 -1.14 -27.63
CA PRO A 208 20.92 -0.67 -28.81
C PRO A 208 21.55 -1.91 -29.44
N ALA A 209 21.20 -2.20 -30.68
CA ALA A 209 21.75 -3.34 -31.38
C ALA A 209 23.27 -3.20 -31.32
N THR A 210 23.95 -4.11 -30.61
CA THR A 210 25.40 -4.20 -30.65
C THR A 210 25.75 -4.55 -32.09
N PHE A 211 26.05 -3.52 -32.87
CA PHE A 211 26.45 -3.67 -34.26
C PHE A 211 27.85 -4.28 -34.22
N ILE A 212 27.94 -5.61 -34.37
CA ILE A 212 29.21 -6.29 -34.61
C ILE A 212 29.47 -6.11 -36.11
N PRO A 213 30.43 -5.25 -36.52
CA PRO A 213 30.76 -5.13 -37.93
C PRO A 213 31.20 -6.51 -38.44
N LEU A 214 30.66 -6.92 -39.59
CA LEU A 214 30.96 -8.21 -40.23
C LEU A 214 32.47 -8.41 -40.43
N ASP A 215 33.23 -7.33 -40.61
CA ASP A 215 34.69 -7.35 -40.68
C ASP A 215 35.39 -7.90 -39.42
N SER A 216 34.76 -7.79 -38.25
CA SER A 216 35.26 -8.38 -37.00
C SER A 216 35.02 -9.89 -36.92
N LEU A 217 34.00 -10.42 -37.61
CA LEU A 217 33.72 -11.87 -37.70
C LEU A 217 34.53 -12.55 -38.81
N LEU A 218 34.90 -11.80 -39.85
CA LEU A 218 35.75 -12.30 -40.94
C LEU A 218 37.24 -12.36 -40.56
N ARG A 219 37.64 -11.71 -39.46
CA ARG A 219 38.95 -11.96 -38.82
C ARG A 219 38.86 -13.27 -38.03
N SER A 220 39.10 -14.37 -38.72
CA SER A 220 39.34 -15.68 -38.11
C SER A 220 40.35 -15.54 -36.96
N PRO A 221 40.15 -16.17 -35.80
CA PRO A 221 41.16 -16.20 -34.76
C PRO A 221 42.45 -16.79 -35.33
N ALA A 222 43.53 -16.02 -35.24
CA ALA A 222 44.87 -16.50 -35.59
C ALA A 222 45.17 -17.72 -34.72
N GLN A 223 45.46 -18.86 -35.36
CA GLN A 223 45.80 -20.08 -34.62
C GLN A 223 47.07 -19.85 -33.79
N PRO A 224 47.15 -20.37 -32.56
CA PRO A 224 48.36 -20.31 -31.76
C PRO A 224 49.49 -21.12 -32.42
N SER A 225 50.60 -20.44 -32.70
CA SER A 225 51.82 -21.07 -33.22
C SER A 225 52.41 -22.06 -32.19
N PRO A 226 52.78 -23.29 -32.59
CA PRO A 226 53.47 -24.21 -31.71
C PRO A 226 54.97 -23.85 -31.62
N ARG A 227 55.50 -23.85 -30.40
CA ARG A 227 56.93 -24.07 -30.13
C ARG A 227 57.08 -25.01 -28.95
#